data_AF-A0A817T6D5-F1
#
_entry.id   AF-A0A817T6D5-F1
#
_cell.length_a   1.000
_cell.length_b   1.000
_cell.length_c   1.000
_cell.angle_alpha   90.00
_cell.angle_beta   90.00
_cell.angle_gamma   90.00
#
_symmetry.space_group_name_H-M   'P 1'
#
loop_
_entity.id
_entity.type
_entity.pdbx_description
1 polymer ?
#
loop_
_entity_poly.entity_id
_entity_poly.type
_entity_poly.pdbx_seq_one_letter_code
_entity_poly.pdbx_strand_id
1 'polypeptide(L)'
;MISLATIDQYLVTCSRPSWQQWSNIKLAHRLSLAVIIFCILLGIPYMIYFNIIEQPTSYKIICTSTNAAFFQYHIYVYIICLAGVVPVTITVLFGCLAYRNVQQLAHRTVPLIRRELDKQLTTMVLVQVVHNFFATIPYTIVTAINYSSILPNDSVIIAQLQFTNVITIYLYYLNYTSPFYIYLGVSERFRHQLIYVLFEIHLKRWRRRQVNVDIGGGACRPSEA
;
A
#
# COMPACT_ATOMS: atom_id res chain seq x y z
N MET A 1 -0.11 -5.58 -3.21
CA MET A 1 -0.77 -5.83 -1.90
C MET A 1 -2.26 -5.50 -1.92
N ILE A 2 -2.69 -4.34 -2.45
CA ILE A 2 -4.12 -3.96 -2.56
C ILE A 2 -4.94 -5.01 -3.34
N SER A 3 -4.38 -5.56 -4.42
CA SER A 3 -5.00 -6.64 -5.22
C SER A 3 -5.35 -7.89 -4.40
N LEU A 4 -4.47 -8.31 -3.50
CA LEU A 4 -4.73 -9.46 -2.62
C LEU A 4 -5.82 -9.14 -1.58
N ALA A 5 -5.79 -7.93 -1.02
CA ALA A 5 -6.81 -7.46 -0.10
C ALA A 5 -8.20 -7.38 -0.77
N THR A 6 -8.29 -6.93 -2.02
CA THR A 6 -9.56 -6.92 -2.78
C THR A 6 -10.08 -8.32 -3.08
N ILE A 7 -9.19 -9.27 -3.37
CA ILE A 7 -9.57 -10.68 -3.60
C ILE A 7 -10.06 -11.29 -2.29
N ASP A 8 -9.34 -11.09 -1.19
CA ASP A 8 -9.77 -11.58 0.12
C ASP A 8 -11.12 -10.99 0.53
N GLN A 9 -11.30 -9.67 0.33
CA GLN A 9 -12.58 -9.00 0.58
C GLN A 9 -13.72 -9.59 -0.27
N TYR A 10 -13.45 -9.91 -1.54
CA TYR A 10 -14.42 -10.60 -2.38
C TYR A 10 -14.77 -12.00 -1.84
N LEU A 11 -13.77 -12.80 -1.45
CA LEU A 11 -13.98 -14.14 -0.90
C LEU A 11 -14.79 -14.12 0.40
N VAL A 12 -14.51 -13.17 1.30
CA VAL A 12 -15.25 -13.01 2.57
C VAL A 12 -16.71 -12.60 2.31
N THR A 13 -16.93 -11.68 1.38
CA THR A 13 -18.28 -11.17 1.05
C THR A 13 -19.10 -12.14 0.20
N CYS A 14 -18.50 -13.20 -0.35
CA CYS A 14 -19.20 -14.21 -1.13
C CYS A 14 -20.26 -14.94 -0.31
N SER A 15 -21.42 -15.17 -0.93
CA SER A 15 -22.56 -15.85 -0.30
C SER A 15 -22.38 -17.36 -0.11
N ARG A 16 -21.36 -17.96 -0.73
CA ARG A 16 -21.13 -19.41 -0.72
C ARG A 16 -20.09 -19.75 0.37
N PRO A 17 -20.42 -20.61 1.35
CA PRO A 17 -19.51 -20.93 2.45
C PRO A 17 -18.22 -21.63 1.99
N SER A 18 -18.27 -22.36 0.86
CA SER A 18 -17.08 -22.96 0.25
C SER A 18 -16.06 -21.93 -0.23
N TRP A 19 -16.52 -20.77 -0.72
CA TRP A 19 -15.65 -19.67 -1.15
C TRP A 19 -15.14 -18.86 0.05
N GLN A 20 -15.96 -18.72 1.09
CA GLN A 20 -15.52 -18.09 2.35
C GLN A 20 -14.42 -18.89 3.05
N GLN A 21 -14.44 -20.23 2.97
CA GLN A 21 -13.38 -21.07 3.51
C GLN A 21 -12.00 -20.83 2.87
N TRP A 22 -11.95 -20.28 1.66
CA TRP A 22 -10.69 -19.91 1.01
C TRP A 22 -10.06 -18.65 1.63
N SER A 23 -10.85 -17.80 2.28
CA SER A 23 -10.33 -16.73 3.16
C SER A 23 -9.92 -17.31 4.53
N ASN A 24 -8.97 -18.25 4.49
CA ASN A 24 -8.36 -18.81 5.67
C ASN A 24 -7.08 -18.06 5.99
N ILE A 25 -6.91 -17.63 7.24
CA ILE A 25 -5.71 -16.92 7.69
C ILE A 25 -4.41 -17.68 7.39
N LYS A 26 -4.44 -19.04 7.42
CA LYS A 26 -3.28 -19.87 7.07
C LYS A 26 -2.93 -19.77 5.59
N LEU A 27 -3.94 -19.73 4.72
CA LEU A 27 -3.75 -19.56 3.28
C LEU A 27 -3.27 -18.14 2.96
N ALA A 28 -3.86 -17.13 3.60
CA ALA A 28 -3.45 -15.74 3.45
C ALA A 28 -1.97 -15.54 3.78
N HIS A 29 -1.46 -16.16 4.85
CA HIS A 29 -0.03 -16.13 5.19
C HIS A 29 0.84 -16.82 4.13
N ARG A 30 0.44 -18.01 3.67
CA ARG A 30 1.18 -18.73 2.61
C ARG A 30 1.24 -17.94 1.30
N LEU A 31 0.12 -17.36 0.88
CA LEU A 31 0.04 -16.52 -0.33
C LEU A 31 0.87 -15.24 -0.17
N SER A 32 0.80 -14.60 1.00
CA SER A 32 1.60 -13.40 1.28
C SER A 32 3.09 -13.70 1.21
N LEU A 33 3.53 -14.83 1.79
CA LEU A 33 4.92 -15.28 1.74
C LEU A 33 5.36 -15.60 0.31
N ALA A 34 4.51 -16.28 -0.48
CA ALA A 34 4.79 -16.54 -1.89
C ALA A 34 4.96 -15.25 -2.70
N VAL A 35 4.12 -14.23 -2.43
CA VAL A 35 4.21 -12.92 -3.08
C VAL A 35 5.47 -12.17 -2.67
N ILE A 36 5.87 -12.26 -1.39
CA ILE A 36 7.13 -11.66 -0.93
C ILE A 36 8.33 -12.30 -1.64
N ILE A 37 8.37 -13.62 -1.72
CA ILE A 37 9.43 -14.34 -2.45
C ILE A 37 9.44 -13.92 -3.92
N PHE A 38 8.27 -13.86 -4.56
CA PHE A 38 8.16 -13.40 -5.94
C PHE A 38 8.66 -11.96 -6.13
N CYS A 39 8.34 -11.04 -5.21
CA CYS A 39 8.88 -9.67 -5.23
C CYS A 39 10.40 -9.63 -5.08
N ILE A 40 10.99 -10.49 -4.23
CA ILE A 40 12.44 -10.59 -4.07
C ILE A 40 13.08 -11.07 -5.38
N LEU A 41 12.51 -12.09 -6.01
CA LEU A 41 13.00 -12.61 -7.29
C LEU A 41 12.94 -11.55 -8.40
N LEU A 42 11.87 -10.75 -8.45
CA LEU A 42 11.76 -9.61 -9.37
C LEU A 42 12.77 -8.49 -9.08
N GLY A 43 13.30 -8.40 -7.85
CA GLY A 43 14.33 -7.45 -7.46
C GLY A 43 15.74 -7.83 -7.91
N ILE A 44 15.99 -9.11 -8.22
CA ILE A 44 17.32 -9.61 -8.61
C ILE A 44 17.88 -8.88 -9.86
N PRO A 45 17.11 -8.69 -10.95
CA PRO A 45 17.59 -7.94 -12.10
C PRO A 45 18.03 -6.51 -11.76
N TYR A 46 17.35 -5.84 -10.82
CA TYR A 46 17.72 -4.49 -10.40
C TYR A 46 19.09 -4.47 -9.72
N MET A 47 19.39 -5.47 -8.86
CA MET A 47 20.69 -5.59 -8.21
C MET A 47 21.83 -5.85 -9.20
N ILE A 48 21.56 -6.52 -10.32
CA ILE A 48 22.59 -6.88 -11.32
C ILE A 48 22.84 -5.73 -12.31
N TYR A 49 21.79 -5.04 -12.75
CA TYR A 49 21.87 -4.10 -13.88
C TYR A 49 22.00 -2.63 -13.48
N PHE A 50 21.75 -2.26 -12.22
CA PHE A 50 22.01 -0.90 -11.73
C PHE A 50 23.49 -0.73 -11.39
N ASN A 51 24.09 0.31 -11.97
CA ASN A 51 25.50 0.64 -11.74
C ASN A 51 25.65 2.13 -11.38
N ILE A 52 26.75 2.44 -10.71
CA ILE A 52 27.16 3.80 -10.42
C ILE A 52 28.01 4.27 -11.60
N ILE A 53 27.54 5.30 -12.31
CA ILE A 53 28.19 5.81 -13.52
C ILE A 53 28.43 7.31 -13.33
N GLU A 54 29.61 7.77 -13.76
CA GLU A 54 29.92 9.19 -13.82
C GLU A 54 29.35 9.80 -15.11
N GLN A 55 28.52 10.82 -14.97
CA GLN A 55 27.93 11.50 -16.12
C GLN A 55 28.99 12.36 -16.82
N PRO A 56 29.34 12.09 -18.10
CA PRO A 56 30.48 12.70 -18.79
C PRO A 56 30.42 14.24 -18.87
N THR A 57 29.22 14.81 -18.85
CA THR A 57 28.96 16.23 -19.07
C THR A 57 28.86 17.07 -17.79
N SER A 58 28.69 16.44 -16.63
CA SER A 58 28.39 17.15 -15.38
C SER A 58 29.25 16.71 -14.19
N TYR A 59 30.13 15.71 -14.38
CA TYR A 59 30.92 15.06 -13.33
C TYR A 59 30.06 14.61 -12.12
N LYS A 60 28.76 14.39 -12.36
CA LYS A 60 27.82 13.94 -11.34
C LYS A 60 27.79 12.42 -11.35
N ILE A 61 27.89 11.84 -10.17
CA ILE A 61 27.74 10.42 -9.95
C ILE A 61 26.24 10.12 -9.94
N ILE A 62 25.78 9.31 -10.88
CA ILE A 62 24.38 8.87 -10.99
C ILE A 62 24.27 7.36 -10.87
N CYS A 63 23.16 6.89 -10.30
CA CYS A 63 22.83 5.47 -10.23
C CYS A 63 21.82 5.15 -11.33
N THR A 64 22.29 4.52 -12.41
CA THR A 64 21.43 4.18 -13.55
C THR A 64 21.90 2.89 -14.19
N SER A 65 21.02 2.25 -14.96
CA SER A 65 21.42 1.20 -15.87
C SER A 65 21.80 1.79 -17.23
N THR A 66 22.68 1.13 -17.98
CA THR A 66 22.97 1.41 -19.40
C THR A 66 22.41 0.33 -20.31
N ASN A 67 21.85 -0.75 -19.75
CA ASN A 67 21.39 -1.88 -20.52
C ASN A 67 19.98 -1.61 -21.08
N ALA A 68 19.88 -1.48 -22.41
CA ALA A 68 18.62 -1.21 -23.10
C ALA A 68 17.56 -2.31 -22.89
N ALA A 69 17.97 -3.58 -22.83
CA ALA A 69 17.05 -4.69 -22.59
C ALA A 69 16.47 -4.64 -21.17
N PHE A 70 17.28 -4.27 -20.19
CA PHE A 70 16.82 -4.07 -18.81
C PHE A 70 15.82 -2.90 -18.70
N PHE A 71 16.05 -1.79 -19.42
CA PHE A 71 15.08 -0.70 -19.48
C PHE A 71 13.74 -1.15 -20.06
N GLN A 72 13.75 -1.88 -21.18
CA GLN A 72 12.52 -2.42 -21.77
C GLN A 72 11.80 -3.35 -20.79
N TYR A 73 12.52 -4.24 -20.11
CA TYR A 73 11.96 -5.08 -19.06
C TYR A 73 11.33 -4.25 -17.93
N HIS A 74 12.03 -3.24 -17.42
CA HIS A 74 11.54 -2.35 -16.36
C HIS A 74 10.24 -1.64 -16.77
N ILE A 75 10.18 -1.08 -17.97
CA ILE A 75 9.02 -0.31 -18.40
C ILE A 75 7.83 -1.22 -18.70
N TYR A 76 8.01 -2.20 -19.58
CA TYR A 76 6.89 -3.00 -20.08
C TYR A 76 6.44 -4.06 -19.07
N VAL A 77 7.38 -4.76 -18.44
CA VAL A 77 7.04 -5.85 -17.51
C VAL A 77 6.75 -5.30 -16.13
N TYR A 78 7.64 -4.47 -15.57
CA TYR A 78 7.48 -4.00 -14.20
C TYR A 78 6.47 -2.85 -14.08
N ILE A 79 6.67 -1.74 -14.79
CA ILE A 79 5.79 -0.56 -14.64
C ILE A 79 4.41 -0.83 -15.25
N ILE A 80 4.35 -1.19 -16.53
CA ILE A 80 3.07 -1.30 -17.25
C ILE A 80 2.30 -2.54 -16.79
N CYS A 81 2.90 -3.73 -16.84
CA CYS A 81 2.17 -4.96 -16.48
C CYS A 81 1.99 -5.12 -14.97
N LEU A 82 3.08 -5.19 -14.20
CA LEU A 82 3.05 -5.57 -12.78
C LEU A 82 2.57 -4.45 -11.84
N ALA A 83 2.90 -3.19 -12.12
CA ALA A 83 2.49 -2.06 -11.29
C ALA A 83 1.22 -1.34 -11.81
N GLY A 84 0.96 -1.40 -13.12
CA GLY A 84 -0.19 -0.76 -13.76
C GLY A 84 -1.37 -1.71 -14.01
N VAL A 85 -1.36 -2.36 -15.18
CA VAL A 85 -2.52 -3.05 -15.76
C VAL A 85 -3.02 -4.19 -14.88
N VAL A 86 -2.14 -5.12 -14.47
CA VAL A 86 -2.55 -6.30 -13.70
C VAL A 86 -3.15 -5.92 -12.33
N PRO A 87 -2.49 -5.13 -11.47
CA PRO A 87 -3.06 -4.79 -10.17
C PRO A 87 -4.31 -3.91 -10.29
N VAL A 88 -4.37 -2.97 -11.24
CA VAL A 88 -5.54 -2.11 -11.43
C VAL A 88 -6.73 -2.93 -11.92
N THR A 89 -6.56 -3.81 -12.91
CA THR A 89 -7.66 -4.65 -13.40
C THR A 89 -8.18 -5.59 -12.33
N ILE A 90 -7.30 -6.27 -11.60
CA ILE A 90 -7.69 -7.15 -10.49
C ILE A 90 -8.43 -6.36 -9.41
N THR A 91 -7.89 -5.23 -8.96
CA THR A 91 -8.50 -4.44 -7.87
C THR A 91 -9.86 -3.88 -8.26
N VAL A 92 -10.03 -3.40 -9.50
CA VAL A 92 -11.31 -2.90 -10.00
C VAL A 92 -12.33 -4.04 -10.13
N LEU A 93 -11.95 -5.16 -10.77
CA LEU A 93 -12.86 -6.30 -10.95
C LEU A 93 -13.33 -6.87 -9.60
N PHE A 94 -12.41 -7.24 -8.72
CA PHE A 94 -12.75 -7.82 -7.43
C PHE A 94 -13.36 -6.80 -6.46
N GLY A 95 -12.94 -5.53 -6.53
CA GLY A 95 -13.54 -4.44 -5.76
C GLY A 95 -15.01 -4.21 -6.13
N CYS A 96 -15.33 -4.16 -7.42
CA CYS A 96 -16.71 -4.05 -7.90
C CYS A 96 -17.55 -5.27 -7.52
N LEU A 97 -17.00 -6.48 -7.64
CA LEU A 97 -17.70 -7.71 -7.22
C LEU A 97 -17.96 -7.74 -5.72
N ALA A 98 -16.97 -7.37 -4.89
CA ALA A 98 -17.13 -7.26 -3.44
C ALA A 98 -18.20 -6.24 -3.07
N TYR A 99 -18.22 -5.08 -3.74
CA TYR A 99 -19.25 -4.06 -3.52
C TYR A 99 -20.66 -4.58 -3.83
N ARG A 100 -20.84 -5.26 -4.97
CA ARG A 100 -22.12 -5.89 -5.33
C ARG A 100 -22.55 -6.94 -4.30
N ASN A 101 -21.63 -7.76 -3.83
CA ASN A 101 -21.90 -8.78 -2.82
C ASN A 101 -22.38 -8.16 -1.50
N VAL A 102 -21.75 -7.06 -1.04
CA VAL A 102 -22.16 -6.35 0.18
C VAL A 102 -23.56 -5.74 0.05
N GLN A 103 -23.89 -5.16 -1.11
CA GLN A 103 -25.24 -4.63 -1.37
C GLN A 103 -26.30 -5.74 -1.32
N GLN A 104 -25.97 -6.95 -1.78
CA GLN A 104 -26.86 -8.11 -1.67
C GLN A 104 -26.93 -8.67 -0.24
N LEU A 105 -25.82 -8.62 0.51
CA LEU A 105 -25.76 -9.03 1.91
C LEU A 105 -26.68 -8.18 2.80
N ALA A 106 -26.97 -6.95 2.38
CA ALA A 106 -27.91 -6.06 3.05
C ALA A 106 -29.34 -6.62 3.20
N HIS A 107 -29.70 -7.58 2.34
CA HIS A 107 -31.02 -8.19 2.29
C HIS A 107 -31.08 -9.55 3.01
N ARG A 108 -29.96 -10.04 3.57
CA ARG A 108 -29.89 -11.30 4.32
C ARG A 108 -29.90 -11.10 5.83
N THR A 109 -30.41 -12.10 6.54
CA THR A 109 -30.41 -12.23 8.01
C THR A 109 -29.01 -12.53 8.57
N VAL A 110 -28.03 -11.68 8.26
CA VAL A 110 -26.72 -11.70 8.91
C VAL A 110 -26.81 -10.84 10.18
N PRO A 111 -26.21 -11.27 11.32
CA PRO A 111 -26.18 -10.46 12.54
C PRO A 111 -25.64 -9.05 12.25
N LEU A 112 -26.37 -8.04 12.73
CA LEU A 112 -26.14 -6.61 12.43
C LEU A 112 -24.68 -6.17 12.65
N ILE A 113 -24.05 -6.66 13.72
CA ILE A 113 -22.67 -6.31 14.08
C ILE A 113 -21.65 -6.80 13.03
N ARG A 114 -21.82 -8.02 12.51
CA ARG A 114 -20.90 -8.59 11.51
C ARG A 114 -21.08 -7.91 10.15
N ARG A 115 -22.33 -7.59 9.80
CA ARG A 115 -22.67 -6.85 8.58
C ARG A 115 -22.03 -5.46 8.54
N GLU A 116 -22.10 -4.70 9.64
CA GLU A 116 -21.52 -3.36 9.66
C GLU A 116 -19.99 -3.39 9.56
N LEU A 117 -19.35 -4.40 10.18
CA LEU A 117 -17.90 -4.61 10.06
C LEU A 117 -17.49 -4.92 8.61
N ASP A 118 -18.17 -5.86 7.96
CA ASP A 118 -17.85 -6.24 6.57
C ASP A 118 -18.11 -5.08 5.59
N LYS A 119 -19.16 -4.28 5.84
CA LYS A 119 -19.46 -3.07 5.06
C LYS A 119 -18.39 -2.00 5.25
N GLN A 120 -17.95 -1.74 6.48
CA GLN A 120 -16.90 -0.78 6.79
C GLN A 120 -15.58 -1.18 6.13
N LEU A 121 -15.18 -2.46 6.26
CA LEU A 121 -13.96 -3.00 5.65
C LEU A 121 -14.02 -2.92 4.11
N THR A 122 -15.15 -3.28 3.50
CA THR A 122 -15.33 -3.19 2.04
C THR A 122 -15.27 -1.74 1.56
N THR A 123 -15.91 -0.81 2.28
CA THR A 123 -15.89 0.62 1.96
C THR A 123 -14.46 1.16 2.00
N MET A 124 -13.71 0.77 3.03
CA MET A 124 -12.31 1.15 3.21
C MET A 124 -11.43 0.66 2.04
N VAL A 125 -11.57 -0.61 1.65
CA VAL A 125 -10.86 -1.18 0.50
C VAL A 125 -11.29 -0.49 -0.81
N LEU A 126 -12.57 -0.20 -1.00
CA LEU A 126 -13.07 0.47 -2.21
C LEU A 126 -12.47 1.88 -2.37
N VAL A 127 -12.43 2.67 -1.29
CA VAL A 127 -11.78 4.00 -1.30
C VAL A 127 -10.31 3.87 -1.68
N GLN A 128 -9.62 2.85 -1.16
CA GLN A 128 -8.23 2.59 -1.51
C GLN A 128 -8.05 2.19 -2.98
N VAL A 129 -8.97 1.41 -3.56
CA VAL A 129 -8.95 1.07 -5.01
C VAL A 129 -9.10 2.33 -5.85
N VAL A 130 -10.05 3.21 -5.52
CA VAL A 130 -10.27 4.48 -6.23
C VAL A 130 -9.03 5.38 -6.12
N HIS A 131 -8.48 5.53 -4.92
CA HIS A 131 -7.25 6.30 -4.73
C HIS A 131 -6.08 5.74 -5.53
N ASN A 132 -5.89 4.41 -5.49
CA ASN A 132 -4.82 3.73 -6.23
C ASN A 132 -4.96 3.92 -7.75
N PHE A 133 -6.19 3.90 -8.27
CA PHE A 133 -6.47 4.16 -9.69
C PHE A 133 -6.01 5.56 -10.11
N PHE A 134 -6.40 6.59 -9.36
CA PHE A 134 -6.01 7.98 -9.65
C PHE A 134 -4.52 8.24 -9.45
N ALA A 135 -3.86 7.57 -8.49
CA ALA A 135 -2.44 7.75 -8.25
C ALA A 135 -1.56 7.02 -9.28
N THR A 136 -1.97 5.83 -9.73
CA THR A 136 -1.10 4.95 -10.55
C THR A 136 -1.23 5.22 -12.04
N ILE A 137 -2.44 5.52 -12.53
CA ILE A 137 -2.68 5.68 -13.97
C ILE A 137 -1.87 6.82 -14.60
N PRO A 138 -1.86 8.05 -14.04
CA PRO A 138 -1.09 9.15 -14.62
C PRO A 138 0.39 8.80 -14.76
N TYR A 139 0.97 8.17 -13.73
CA TYR A 139 2.36 7.73 -13.75
C TYR A 139 2.63 6.68 -14.83
N THR A 140 1.78 5.66 -14.96
CA THR A 140 1.95 4.63 -15.99
C THR A 140 1.83 5.19 -17.41
N ILE A 141 0.92 6.13 -17.64
CA ILE A 141 0.72 6.76 -18.96
C ILE A 141 1.95 7.62 -19.30
N VAL A 142 2.37 8.50 -18.40
CA VAL A 142 3.50 9.41 -18.64
C VAL A 142 4.81 8.64 -18.82
N THR A 143 5.00 7.54 -18.10
CA THR A 143 6.16 6.67 -18.27
C THR A 143 6.11 5.96 -19.63
N ALA A 144 4.96 5.40 -20.02
CA ALA A 144 4.81 4.75 -21.32
C ALA A 144 5.08 5.72 -22.47
N ILE A 145 4.62 6.97 -22.35
CA ILE A 145 4.87 8.03 -23.34
C ILE A 145 6.36 8.39 -23.40
N ASN A 146 7.00 8.66 -22.25
CA ASN A 146 8.43 9.05 -22.20
C ASN A 146 9.36 8.05 -22.88
N TYR A 147 9.01 6.77 -22.84
CA TYR A 147 9.82 5.70 -23.42
C TYR A 147 9.33 5.22 -24.79
N SER A 148 8.25 5.79 -25.30
CA SER A 148 7.81 5.54 -26.67
C SER A 148 8.73 6.27 -27.66
N SER A 149 9.10 5.61 -28.75
CA SER A 149 9.89 6.19 -29.84
C SER A 149 9.12 7.22 -30.69
N ILE A 150 7.91 7.59 -30.26
CA ILE A 150 6.94 8.41 -31.01
C ILE A 150 7.10 9.91 -30.65
N LEU A 151 7.94 10.25 -29.67
CA LEU A 151 8.10 11.63 -29.23
C LEU A 151 8.77 12.52 -30.29
N PRO A 152 8.20 13.70 -30.60
CA PRO A 152 8.87 14.72 -31.37
C PRO A 152 10.16 15.16 -30.65
N ASN A 153 11.21 15.45 -31.42
CA ASN A 153 12.51 15.93 -30.89
C ASN A 153 12.47 17.41 -30.45
N ASP A 154 11.31 17.87 -29.98
CA ASP A 154 11.09 19.23 -29.52
C ASP A 154 11.47 19.37 -28.05
N SER A 155 12.42 20.26 -27.77
CA SER A 155 12.91 20.54 -26.42
C SER A 155 11.83 21.02 -25.45
N VAL A 156 10.79 21.72 -25.93
CA VAL A 156 9.69 22.20 -25.08
C VAL A 156 8.81 21.03 -24.62
N ILE A 157 8.50 20.11 -25.53
CA ILE A 157 7.68 18.93 -25.23
C ILE A 157 8.42 18.02 -24.24
N ILE A 158 9.73 17.82 -24.42
CA ILE A 158 10.56 17.04 -23.51
C ILE A 158 10.56 17.66 -22.10
N ALA A 159 10.72 18.99 -21.99
CA ALA A 159 10.71 19.68 -20.69
C ALA A 159 9.35 19.54 -19.97
N GLN A 160 8.24 19.69 -20.71
CA GLN A 160 6.88 19.50 -20.16
C GLN A 160 6.65 18.07 -19.69
N LEU A 161 7.11 17.07 -20.45
CA LEU A 161 6.99 15.66 -20.08
C LEU A 161 7.84 15.31 -18.85
N GLN A 162 9.04 15.87 -18.72
CA GLN A 162 9.85 15.69 -17.51
C GLN A 162 9.19 16.29 -16.29
N PHE A 163 8.65 17.52 -16.39
CA PHE A 163 7.92 18.16 -15.30
C PHE A 163 6.68 17.35 -14.89
N THR A 164 5.92 16.86 -15.88
CA THR A 164 4.76 16.01 -15.64
C THR A 164 5.15 14.70 -14.97
N ASN A 165 6.25 14.07 -15.43
CA ASN A 165 6.76 12.83 -14.84
C ASN A 165 7.08 13.01 -13.35
N VAL A 166 7.76 14.09 -12.99
CA VAL A 166 8.07 14.42 -11.59
C VAL A 166 6.80 14.54 -10.75
N ILE A 167 5.78 15.25 -11.22
CA ILE A 167 4.48 15.37 -10.52
C ILE A 167 3.84 13.99 -10.34
N THR A 168 3.81 13.17 -11.40
CA THR A 168 3.19 11.85 -11.33
C THR A 168 3.94 10.88 -10.43
N ILE A 169 5.27 11.00 -10.34
CA ILE A 169 6.08 10.24 -9.38
C ILE A 169 5.69 10.58 -7.94
N TYR A 170 5.51 11.86 -7.63
CA TYR A 170 5.05 12.27 -6.29
C TYR A 170 3.66 11.71 -5.97
N LEU A 171 2.72 11.80 -6.92
CA LEU A 171 1.38 11.21 -6.76
C LEU A 171 1.45 9.69 -6.55
N TYR A 172 2.32 9.01 -7.29
CA TYR A 172 2.55 7.58 -7.13
C TYR A 172 3.11 7.25 -5.73
N TYR A 173 4.08 8.02 -5.23
CA TYR A 173 4.64 7.79 -3.89
C TYR A 173 3.64 8.06 -2.76
N LEU A 174 2.74 9.03 -2.92
CA LEU A 174 1.67 9.28 -1.95
C LEU A 174 0.79 8.04 -1.73
N ASN A 175 0.65 7.18 -2.73
CA ASN A 175 -0.10 5.93 -2.63
C ASN A 175 0.42 5.02 -1.50
N TYR A 176 1.73 5.02 -1.20
CA TYR A 176 2.29 4.19 -0.13
C TYR A 176 1.94 4.69 1.28
N THR A 177 1.77 6.00 1.46
CA THR A 177 1.43 6.59 2.77
C THR A 177 -0.09 6.75 2.94
N SER A 178 -0.82 6.88 1.83
CA SER A 178 -2.27 7.06 1.81
C SER A 178 -3.10 6.05 2.62
N PRO A 179 -2.78 4.73 2.69
CA PRO A 179 -3.69 3.75 3.28
C PRO A 179 -3.92 4.02 4.76
N PHE A 180 -2.86 4.43 5.49
CA PHE A 180 -2.97 4.77 6.90
C PHE A 180 -3.97 5.92 7.12
N TYR A 181 -3.86 6.99 6.33
CA TYR A 181 -4.75 8.15 6.45
C TYR A 181 -6.17 7.85 5.98
N ILE A 182 -6.32 7.07 4.91
CA ILE A 182 -7.63 6.61 4.44
C ILE A 182 -8.31 5.78 5.53
N TYR A 183 -7.57 4.86 6.17
CA TYR A 183 -8.10 4.01 7.22
C TYR A 183 -8.48 4.81 8.47
N LEU A 184 -7.69 5.82 8.83
CA LEU A 184 -8.00 6.76 9.90
C LEU A 184 -9.27 7.57 9.61
N GLY A 185 -9.44 8.05 8.37
CA GLY A 185 -10.57 8.91 7.98
C GLY A 185 -11.88 8.15 7.81
N VAL A 186 -11.83 6.95 7.21
CA VAL A 186 -13.02 6.18 6.81
C VAL A 186 -13.55 5.29 7.94
N SER A 187 -12.68 4.77 8.82
CA SER A 187 -13.09 3.79 9.83
C SER A 187 -13.22 4.42 11.22
N GLU A 188 -14.46 4.71 11.65
CA GLU A 188 -14.75 5.17 13.01
C GLU A 188 -14.25 4.18 14.08
N ARG A 189 -14.34 2.89 13.77
CA ARG A 189 -13.92 1.81 14.66
C ARG A 189 -12.40 1.76 14.79
N PHE A 190 -11.68 1.97 13.69
CA PHE A 190 -10.22 2.08 13.73
C PHE A 190 -9.79 3.28 14.58
N ARG A 191 -10.47 4.43 14.45
CA ARG A 191 -10.23 5.60 15.31
C ARG A 191 -10.43 5.27 16.79
N HIS A 192 -11.54 4.63 17.15
CA HIS A 192 -11.78 4.26 18.55
C HIS A 192 -10.80 3.23 19.10
N GLN A 193 -10.43 2.21 18.31
CA GLN A 193 -9.41 1.25 18.72
C GLN A 193 -8.04 1.90 18.86
N LEU A 194 -7.67 2.80 17.94
CA LEU A 194 -6.42 3.55 18.02
C LEU A 194 -6.39 4.42 19.29
N ILE A 195 -7.46 5.17 19.57
CA ILE A 195 -7.58 5.99 20.78
C ILE A 195 -7.49 5.11 22.04
N TYR A 196 -8.15 3.95 22.05
CA TYR A 196 -8.10 3.01 23.16
C TYR A 196 -6.69 2.48 23.42
N VAL A 197 -5.99 2.03 22.36
CA VAL A 197 -4.60 1.53 22.47
C VAL A 197 -3.66 2.65 22.90
N LEU A 198 -3.79 3.86 22.34
CA LEU A 198 -3.00 5.02 22.75
C LEU A 198 -3.24 5.36 24.22
N PHE A 199 -4.50 5.35 24.67
CA PHE A 199 -4.86 5.56 26.05
C PHE A 199 -4.29 4.48 26.98
N GLU A 200 -4.34 3.21 26.58
CA GLU A 200 -3.74 2.10 27.32
C GLU A 200 -2.21 2.25 27.44
N ILE A 201 -1.53 2.64 26.35
CA ILE A 201 -0.08 2.93 26.36
C ILE A 201 0.23 4.10 27.29
N HIS A 202 -0.57 5.17 27.23
CA HIS A 202 -0.42 6.32 28.13
C HIS A 202 -0.62 5.94 29.59
N LEU A 203 -1.65 5.15 29.91
CA LEU A 203 -1.88 4.63 31.27
C LEU A 203 -0.74 3.72 31.75
N LYS A 204 -0.25 2.80 30.91
CA LYS A 204 0.91 1.94 31.24
C LYS A 204 2.18 2.77 31.44
N ARG A 205 2.37 3.83 30.65
CA ARG A 205 3.51 4.75 30.79
C ARG A 205 3.40 5.60 32.07
N TRP A 206 2.20 6.03 32.43
CA TRP A 206 1.94 6.77 33.67
C TRP A 206 2.12 5.88 34.92
N ARG A 207 1.58 4.65 34.91
CA ARG A 207 1.76 3.68 35.99
C ARG A 207 3.24 3.32 36.22
N ARG A 208 4.03 3.16 35.15
CA ARG A 208 5.49 2.94 35.26
C ARG A 208 6.23 4.13 35.86
N ARG A 209 5.77 5.37 35.61
CA ARG A 209 6.35 6.56 36.24
C ARG A 209 6.06 6.61 37.74
N GLN A 210 4.86 6.23 38.19
CA GLN A 210 4.55 6.20 39.63
C GLN A 210 5.38 5.15 40.38
N VAL A 211 5.50 3.93 39.86
CA VAL A 211 6.32 2.87 40.50
C VAL A 211 7.80 3.29 40.64
N ASN A 212 8.37 4.01 39.67
CA ASN A 212 9.74 4.51 39.78
C ASN A 212 9.91 5.67 40.78
N VAL A 213 8.84 6.44 41.04
CA VAL A 213 8.86 7.52 42.06
C VAL A 213 8.77 6.92 43.46
N ASP A 214 7.97 5.87 43.67
CA ASP A 214 7.84 5.20 44.98
C ASP A 214 9.13 4.46 45.40
N ILE A 215 9.87 3.89 44.44
CA ILE A 215 11.17 3.24 44.70
C ILE A 215 12.29 4.29 44.93
N GLY A 216 12.19 5.48 44.34
CA GLY A 216 13.15 6.57 44.52
C GLY A 216 12.91 7.44 45.76
N GLY A 217 11.72 7.41 46.36
CA GLY A 217 11.33 8.23 47.51
C GLY A 217 11.52 7.59 48.89
N GLY A 218 11.92 6.31 48.97
CA GLY A 218 12.04 5.55 50.23
C GLY A 218 13.34 5.74 51.03
N ALA A 219 14.23 6.65 50.63
CA ALA A 219 15.55 6.83 51.24
C ALA A 219 15.67 8.15 52.03
N CYS A 220 14.84 8.34 53.05
CA CYS A 220 15.13 9.27 54.15
C CYS A 220 14.78 8.59 55.48
N ARG A 221 15.76 7.88 56.05
CA ARG A 221 15.78 7.59 57.49
C ARG A 221 16.41 8.79 58.21
N PRO A 222 15.86 9.21 59.37
CA PRO A 222 16.43 10.29 60.16
C PRO A 222 17.75 9.83 60.79
N SER A 223 18.76 10.68 60.72
CA SER A 223 20.00 10.55 61.50
C SER A 223 19.69 10.97 62.93
N GLU A 224 19.57 9.99 63.83
CA GLU A 224 19.68 10.21 65.27
C GLU A 224 21.17 10.39 65.62
N ALA A 225 21.50 11.54 66.20
CA ALA A 225 22.71 11.83 66.94
C ALA A 225 22.33 12.70 68.14
#